data_AF-X0RTK8-F1
#
_entry.id   AF-X0RTK8-F1
#
_cell.length_a   1.000
_cell.length_b   1.000
_cell.length_c   1.000
_cell.angle_alpha   90.00
_cell.angle_beta   90.00
_cell.angle_gamma   90.00
#
_symmetry.space_group_name_H-M   'P 1'
#
loop_
_entity.id
_entity.type
_entity.pdbx_description
1 polymer ?
#
loop_
_entity_poly.entity_id
_entity_poly.type
_entity_poly.pdbx_seq_one_letter_code
_entity_poly.pdbx_strand_id
1 'polypeptide(L)'
;CGKSIENLIERYQEKFQITKLSIDYKTIKNWVAGKHRISREKLKLLLDDLKDIVDSYDQDYKELLAWYNSRASFERIKKIETIKYAEEEVYNFSVKETHNYLVNGIVVKNCQSYAPNHVCIVTPQRLGLCGAYTWLDCKASFQLNPHGPNEPVKKGKTLDLVKGQWEGVNKYLKAKSHGNLERFNAYSMIEDPMTSCGCFECITAILPETNGVMIVNREFTEMTPVGMAFSTMAGTVGGGVQTPGFIGMGKVYITSEKFISADGGIRRVVWMPQGLKEEIKERLEKRLAEIGEPELMDKIATEKDAVTSEDLVKFLQEKQHPALSMPPMM
;
A
#
# COMPACT_ATOMS: atom_id res chain seq x y z
N CYS A 1 -21.99 -11.88 18.30
CA CYS A 1 -23.08 -12.53 17.53
C CYS A 1 -23.87 -13.58 18.31
N GLY A 2 -23.32 -14.78 18.63
CA GLY A 2 -24.11 -15.84 19.29
C GLY A 2 -24.75 -15.38 20.62
N LYS A 3 -23.97 -14.67 21.45
CA LYS A 3 -24.47 -14.06 22.69
C LYS A 3 -25.49 -12.95 22.45
N SER A 4 -25.23 -12.07 21.48
CA SER A 4 -26.15 -11.00 21.10
C SER A 4 -27.51 -11.56 20.63
N ILE A 5 -27.51 -12.70 19.91
CA ILE A 5 -28.72 -13.42 19.50
C ILE A 5 -29.45 -14.00 20.71
N GLU A 6 -28.75 -14.62 21.66
CA GLU A 6 -29.34 -15.13 22.91
C GLU A 6 -30.05 -14.02 23.68
N ASN A 7 -29.37 -12.89 23.87
CA ASN A 7 -29.93 -11.73 24.55
C ASN A 7 -31.20 -11.20 23.87
N LEU A 8 -31.22 -11.14 22.53
CA LEU A 8 -32.40 -10.72 21.77
C LEU A 8 -33.56 -11.71 21.92
N ILE A 9 -33.29 -13.01 21.90
CA ILE A 9 -34.32 -14.04 22.08
C ILE A 9 -34.93 -13.92 23.47
N GLU A 10 -34.12 -13.76 24.51
CA GLU A 10 -34.59 -13.61 25.89
C GLU A 10 -35.41 -12.33 26.07
N ARG A 11 -34.94 -11.19 25.54
CA ARG A 11 -35.63 -9.89 25.67
C ARG A 11 -36.93 -9.82 24.89
N TYR A 12 -37.00 -10.44 23.72
CA TYR A 12 -38.16 -10.35 22.83
C TYR A 12 -38.97 -11.65 22.79
N GLN A 13 -38.79 -12.55 23.76
CA GLN A 13 -39.40 -13.89 23.80
C GLN A 13 -40.90 -13.93 23.50
N GLU A 14 -41.66 -12.93 23.96
CA GLU A 14 -43.13 -12.85 23.75
C GLU A 14 -43.51 -12.54 22.29
N LYS A 15 -42.64 -11.85 21.57
CA LYS A 15 -42.81 -11.51 20.15
C LYS A 15 -42.10 -12.51 19.22
N PHE A 16 -41.24 -13.35 19.79
CA PHE A 16 -40.36 -14.24 19.06
C PHE A 16 -41.04 -15.57 18.73
N GLN A 17 -41.65 -15.67 17.54
CA GLN A 17 -42.22 -16.92 17.05
C GLN A 17 -41.17 -17.72 16.29
N ILE A 18 -40.49 -18.64 16.97
CA ILE A 18 -39.41 -19.48 16.43
C ILE A 18 -39.80 -20.21 15.13
N THR A 19 -41.08 -20.56 14.97
CA THR A 19 -41.61 -21.25 13.79
C THR A 19 -41.71 -20.37 12.54
N LYS A 20 -41.58 -19.05 12.68
CA LYS A 20 -41.65 -18.07 11.57
C LYS A 20 -40.27 -17.62 11.08
N LEU A 21 -39.19 -18.12 11.67
CA LEU A 21 -37.84 -17.76 11.26
C LEU A 21 -37.38 -18.59 10.07
N SER A 22 -36.63 -17.94 9.19
CA SER A 22 -35.91 -18.53 8.07
C SER A 22 -34.78 -19.46 8.53
N ILE A 23 -34.36 -19.38 9.79
CA ILE A 23 -33.34 -20.22 10.42
C ILE A 23 -33.98 -21.13 11.47
N ASP A 24 -33.71 -22.43 11.39
CA ASP A 24 -34.24 -23.41 12.33
C ASP A 24 -33.69 -23.22 13.76
N TYR A 25 -34.51 -23.59 14.75
CA TYR A 25 -34.17 -23.44 16.17
C TYR A 25 -32.88 -24.17 16.59
N LYS A 26 -32.58 -25.33 15.99
CA LYS A 26 -31.39 -26.11 16.32
C LYS A 26 -30.13 -25.38 15.85
N THR A 27 -30.18 -24.73 14.69
CA THR A 27 -29.11 -23.86 14.19
C THR A 27 -28.89 -22.66 15.11
N ILE A 28 -29.95 -21.97 15.52
CA ILE A 28 -29.86 -20.84 16.47
C ILE A 28 -29.23 -21.29 17.80
N LYS A 29 -29.70 -22.41 18.37
CA LYS A 29 -29.16 -22.97 19.61
C LYS A 29 -27.67 -23.34 19.49
N ASN A 30 -27.25 -23.86 18.33
CA ASN A 30 -25.85 -24.15 18.07
C ASN A 30 -24.98 -22.88 17.95
N TRP A 31 -25.54 -21.78 17.44
CA TRP A 31 -24.86 -20.48 17.41
C TRP A 31 -24.69 -19.88 18.79
N VAL A 32 -25.76 -19.91 19.60
CA VAL A 32 -25.74 -19.45 20.99
C VAL A 32 -24.71 -20.24 21.82
N ALA A 33 -24.71 -21.57 21.67
CA ALA A 33 -23.74 -22.44 22.34
C ALA A 33 -22.31 -22.39 21.74
N GLY A 34 -22.05 -21.54 20.74
CA GLY A 34 -20.74 -21.40 20.09
C GLY A 34 -20.26 -22.65 19.32
N LYS A 35 -21.14 -23.62 19.06
CA LYS A 35 -20.80 -24.88 18.39
C LYS A 35 -20.51 -24.70 16.90
N HIS A 36 -21.18 -23.73 16.26
CA HIS A 36 -20.98 -23.40 14.85
C HIS A 36 -20.84 -21.89 14.65
N ARG A 37 -20.03 -21.50 13.67
CA ARG A 37 -19.93 -20.11 13.23
C ARG A 37 -21.18 -19.72 12.45
N ILE A 38 -21.56 -18.46 12.59
CA ILE A 38 -22.66 -17.86 11.84
C ILE A 38 -22.09 -17.36 10.52
N SER A 39 -22.56 -17.89 9.38
CA SER A 39 -22.17 -17.35 8.07
C SER A 39 -22.87 -16.01 7.85
N ARG A 40 -22.26 -15.14 7.04
CA ARG A 40 -22.84 -13.83 6.70
C ARG A 40 -24.22 -13.97 6.05
N GLU A 41 -24.39 -14.95 5.18
CA GLU A 41 -25.67 -15.28 4.53
C GLU A 41 -26.75 -15.66 5.54
N LYS A 42 -26.42 -16.54 6.50
CA LYS A 42 -27.39 -16.99 7.51
C LYS A 42 -27.66 -15.92 8.57
N LEU A 43 -26.66 -15.07 8.88
CA LEU A 43 -26.87 -13.91 9.74
C LEU A 43 -27.82 -12.90 9.08
N LYS A 44 -27.70 -12.69 7.77
CA LYS A 44 -28.62 -11.85 7.01
C LYS A 44 -30.06 -12.32 7.13
N LEU A 45 -30.30 -13.62 6.88
CA LEU A 45 -31.65 -14.21 6.98
C LEU A 45 -32.26 -13.97 8.37
N LEU A 46 -31.48 -14.18 9.43
CA LEU A 46 -31.96 -13.89 10.79
C LEU A 46 -32.23 -12.39 10.99
N LEU A 47 -31.34 -11.50 10.55
CA LEU A 47 -31.52 -10.05 10.71
C LEU A 47 -32.74 -9.51 9.95
N ASP A 48 -33.03 -10.07 8.77
CA ASP A 48 -34.20 -9.75 7.97
C ASP A 48 -35.48 -10.17 8.71
N ASP A 49 -35.52 -11.38 9.31
CA ASP A 49 -36.66 -11.85 10.11
C ASP A 49 -36.89 -11.01 11.38
N LEU A 50 -35.80 -10.49 11.99
CA LEU A 50 -35.87 -9.73 13.25
C LEU A 50 -36.23 -8.25 13.07
N LYS A 51 -36.18 -7.73 11.84
CA LYS A 51 -36.32 -6.30 11.54
C LYS A 51 -37.62 -5.69 12.07
N ASP A 52 -38.72 -6.45 12.02
CA ASP A 52 -40.06 -6.01 12.44
C ASP A 52 -40.44 -6.50 13.85
N ILE A 53 -39.57 -7.28 14.49
CA ILE A 53 -39.79 -7.89 15.81
C ILE A 53 -39.02 -7.14 16.91
N VAL A 54 -37.78 -6.76 16.61
CA VAL A 54 -36.82 -6.15 17.54
C VAL A 54 -36.78 -4.64 17.34
N ASP A 55 -36.61 -3.88 18.42
CA ASP A 55 -36.41 -2.43 18.32
C ASP A 55 -35.11 -2.12 17.56
N SER A 56 -35.20 -1.29 16.53
CA SER A 56 -34.05 -0.79 15.77
C SER A 56 -32.98 -0.10 16.63
N TYR A 57 -33.33 0.38 17.83
CA TYR A 57 -32.39 0.99 18.78
C TYR A 57 -31.73 -0.01 19.74
N ASP A 58 -32.13 -1.27 19.75
CA ASP A 58 -31.53 -2.31 20.59
C ASP A 58 -30.04 -2.51 20.27
N GLN A 59 -29.22 -2.52 21.32
CA GLN A 59 -27.76 -2.56 21.18
C GLN A 59 -27.24 -3.88 20.61
N ASP A 60 -27.83 -5.02 20.99
CA ASP A 60 -27.42 -6.32 20.45
C ASP A 60 -27.82 -6.44 18.98
N TYR A 61 -28.96 -5.87 18.58
CA TYR A 61 -29.39 -5.82 17.18
C TYR A 61 -28.47 -4.93 16.33
N LYS A 62 -28.12 -3.73 16.83
CA LYS A 62 -27.14 -2.85 16.19
C LYS A 62 -25.77 -3.49 16.05
N GLU A 63 -25.32 -4.21 17.07
CA GLU A 63 -24.04 -4.93 17.01
C GLU A 63 -24.05 -6.01 15.92
N LEU A 64 -25.12 -6.80 15.83
CA LEU A 64 -25.27 -7.81 14.77
C LEU A 64 -25.32 -7.18 13.37
N LEU A 65 -26.00 -6.05 13.20
CA LEU A 65 -26.00 -5.28 11.95
C LEU A 65 -24.60 -4.74 11.60
N ALA A 66 -23.86 -4.24 12.59
CA ALA A 66 -22.48 -3.79 12.40
C ALA A 66 -21.58 -4.95 11.95
N TRP A 67 -21.69 -6.11 12.59
CA TRP A 67 -20.96 -7.32 12.19
C TRP A 67 -21.34 -7.80 10.79
N TYR A 68 -22.63 -7.80 10.45
CA TYR A 68 -23.09 -8.15 9.09
C TYR A 68 -22.59 -7.18 8.02
N ASN A 69 -22.52 -5.88 8.31
CA ASN A 69 -22.03 -4.87 7.38
C ASN A 69 -20.50 -4.75 7.35
N SER A 70 -19.81 -5.31 8.34
CA SER A 70 -18.35 -5.32 8.39
C SER A 70 -17.73 -6.04 7.18
N ARG A 71 -16.56 -5.55 6.73
CA ARG A 71 -15.75 -6.21 5.70
C ARG A 71 -14.69 -7.15 6.31
N ALA A 72 -14.84 -7.52 7.58
CA ALA A 72 -13.86 -8.34 8.30
C ALA A 72 -14.11 -9.83 8.07
N SER A 73 -13.05 -10.59 7.78
CA SER A 73 -13.06 -12.05 7.71
C SER A 73 -12.12 -12.62 8.76
N PHE A 74 -12.62 -13.53 9.61
CA PHE A 74 -11.82 -14.14 10.67
C PHE A 74 -11.53 -15.60 10.36
N GLU A 75 -10.26 -15.98 10.31
CA GLU A 75 -9.83 -17.37 10.22
C GLU A 75 -9.57 -17.93 11.63
N ARG A 76 -9.90 -19.22 11.85
CA ARG A 76 -9.58 -19.88 13.12
C ARG A 76 -8.14 -20.39 13.04
N ILE A 77 -7.29 -19.94 13.95
CA ILE A 77 -5.97 -20.54 14.12
C ILE A 77 -6.16 -21.99 14.55
N LYS A 78 -5.76 -22.94 13.69
CA LYS A 78 -5.91 -24.39 13.94
C LYS A 78 -4.95 -24.89 15.02
N LYS A 79 -3.75 -24.31 15.06
CA LYS A 79 -2.66 -24.69 15.95
C LYS A 79 -1.69 -23.53 16.06
N ILE A 80 -1.16 -23.28 17.25
CA ILE A 80 0.00 -22.41 17.48
C ILE A 80 1.06 -23.30 18.07
N GLU A 81 2.23 -23.35 17.47
CA GLU A 81 3.37 -24.11 17.99
C GLU A 81 4.54 -23.16 18.18
N THR A 82 5.21 -23.27 19.31
CA THR A 82 6.48 -22.62 19.56
C THR A 82 7.59 -23.57 19.15
N ILE A 83 8.22 -23.31 18.02
CA ILE A 83 9.37 -24.08 17.55
C ILE A 83 10.62 -23.48 18.22
N LYS A 84 11.33 -24.26 19.03
CA LYS A 84 12.64 -23.84 19.56
C LYS A 84 13.64 -23.86 18.41
N TYR A 85 13.92 -22.67 17.87
CA TYR A 85 14.94 -22.48 16.86
C TYR A 85 16.31 -22.36 17.56
N ALA A 86 17.25 -23.23 17.21
CA ALA A 86 18.55 -23.36 17.88
C ALA A 86 19.74 -22.95 16.99
N GLU A 87 19.47 -22.37 15.82
CA GLU A 87 20.49 -21.91 14.88
C GLU A 87 20.60 -20.38 14.91
N GLU A 88 21.70 -19.83 14.39
CA GLU A 88 22.04 -18.40 14.47
C GLU A 88 21.37 -17.54 13.37
N GLU A 89 20.63 -18.14 12.44
CA GLU A 89 20.13 -17.48 11.23
C GLU A 89 18.59 -17.43 11.21
N VAL A 90 17.96 -16.34 10.79
CA VAL A 90 16.49 -16.30 10.61
C VAL A 90 16.15 -16.36 9.13
N TYR A 91 15.38 -17.37 8.73
CA TYR A 91 14.88 -17.53 7.36
C TYR A 91 13.43 -17.07 7.23
N ASN A 92 13.16 -16.41 6.10
CA ASN A 92 11.84 -15.96 5.72
C ASN A 92 11.03 -17.10 5.10
N PHE A 93 9.84 -17.39 5.64
CA PHE A 93 9.02 -18.52 5.20
C PHE A 93 8.28 -18.23 3.88
N SER A 94 8.33 -19.20 2.97
CA SER A 94 7.45 -19.30 1.80
C SER A 94 6.29 -20.22 2.15
N VAL A 95 5.05 -19.76 1.97
CA VAL A 95 3.87 -20.64 2.08
C VAL A 95 3.63 -21.31 0.73
N LYS A 96 3.92 -22.61 0.66
CA LYS A 96 3.63 -23.45 -0.51
C LYS A 96 2.17 -23.28 -0.92
N GLU A 97 1.92 -23.19 -2.23
CA GLU A 97 0.61 -22.97 -2.88
C GLU A 97 0.04 -21.54 -2.89
N THR A 98 0.58 -20.60 -2.09
CA THR A 98 0.00 -19.24 -2.03
C THR A 98 0.88 -18.13 -2.61
N HIS A 99 2.13 -18.44 -2.99
CA HIS A 99 3.14 -17.46 -3.43
C HIS A 99 3.29 -16.27 -2.47
N ASN A 100 3.10 -16.53 -1.16
CA ASN A 100 3.24 -15.56 -0.10
C ASN A 100 4.57 -15.76 0.65
N TYR A 101 5.21 -14.66 1.02
CA TYR A 101 6.47 -14.59 1.77
C TYR A 101 6.28 -13.77 3.04
N LEU A 102 6.86 -14.18 4.17
CA LEU A 102 6.72 -13.45 5.44
C LEU A 102 8.00 -12.65 5.77
N VAL A 103 8.17 -11.46 5.18
CA VAL A 103 9.33 -10.59 5.50
C VAL A 103 8.95 -9.66 6.66
N ASN A 104 9.71 -9.64 7.74
CA ASN A 104 9.53 -8.69 8.86
C ASN A 104 8.10 -8.62 9.43
N GLY A 105 7.41 -9.77 9.51
CA GLY A 105 6.04 -9.85 10.03
C GLY A 105 4.93 -9.47 9.05
N ILE A 106 5.25 -9.21 7.77
CA ILE A 106 4.28 -8.87 6.73
C ILE A 106 4.17 -10.02 5.71
N VAL A 107 2.94 -10.47 5.44
CA VAL A 107 2.62 -11.43 4.37
C VAL A 107 2.68 -10.69 3.03
N VAL A 108 3.65 -11.02 2.19
CA VAL A 108 3.85 -10.43 0.87
C VAL A 108 3.45 -11.41 -0.22
N LYS A 109 2.45 -11.02 -1.00
CA LYS A 109 1.91 -11.76 -2.14
C LYS A 109 2.68 -11.40 -3.41
N ASN A 110 2.91 -12.36 -4.31
CA ASN A 110 3.26 -12.04 -5.70
C ASN A 110 2.25 -11.01 -6.24
N CYS A 111 2.75 -9.81 -6.54
CA CYS A 111 1.91 -8.67 -6.87
C CYS A 111 1.13 -8.85 -8.18
N GLN A 112 1.56 -9.77 -9.06
CA GLN A 112 0.81 -10.11 -10.28
C GLN A 112 -0.51 -10.82 -10.01
N SER A 113 -0.70 -11.40 -8.82
CA SER A 113 -2.01 -11.91 -8.40
C SER A 113 -3.04 -10.80 -8.11
N TYR A 114 -2.60 -9.54 -8.01
CA TYR A 114 -3.46 -8.35 -7.86
C TYR A 114 -3.42 -7.48 -9.13
N ALA A 115 -2.23 -7.20 -9.66
CA ALA A 115 -2.01 -6.41 -10.87
C ALA A 115 -1.25 -7.26 -11.91
N PRO A 116 -1.95 -8.01 -12.78
CA PRO A 116 -1.34 -9.05 -13.63
C PRO A 116 -0.19 -8.60 -14.52
N ASN A 117 -0.19 -7.32 -14.91
CA ASN A 117 0.82 -6.75 -15.82
C ASN A 117 1.91 -5.97 -15.08
N HIS A 118 1.82 -5.84 -13.76
CA HIS A 118 2.81 -5.13 -12.98
C HIS A 118 4.11 -5.96 -12.84
N VAL A 119 5.25 -5.27 -12.95
CA VAL A 119 6.57 -5.85 -12.72
C VAL A 119 7.43 -4.82 -11.99
N CYS A 120 7.94 -5.17 -10.80
CA CYS A 120 8.94 -4.37 -10.10
C CYS A 120 10.34 -4.63 -10.69
N ILE A 121 11.09 -3.58 -11.03
CA ILE A 121 12.53 -3.66 -11.30
C ILE A 121 13.28 -3.15 -10.08
N VAL A 122 13.83 -4.08 -9.30
CA VAL A 122 14.56 -3.77 -8.05
C VAL A 122 16.04 -3.58 -8.36
N THR A 123 16.63 -2.49 -7.87
CA THR A 123 18.06 -2.18 -8.00
C THR A 123 18.65 -1.84 -6.64
N PRO A 124 19.99 -1.84 -6.46
CA PRO A 124 20.60 -1.47 -5.18
C PRO A 124 20.16 -0.10 -4.62
N GLN A 125 19.80 0.84 -5.51
CA GLN A 125 19.40 2.20 -5.15
C GLN A 125 17.89 2.44 -5.33
N ARG A 126 17.11 1.41 -5.68
CA ARG A 126 15.64 1.49 -5.82
C ARG A 126 15.05 0.14 -5.41
N LEU A 127 14.62 0.07 -4.16
CA LEU A 127 13.92 -1.09 -3.61
C LEU A 127 12.52 -1.28 -4.24
N GLY A 128 11.93 -2.45 -4.03
CA GLY A 128 10.56 -2.73 -4.42
C GLY A 128 9.59 -1.73 -3.76
N LEU A 129 8.55 -1.32 -4.50
CA LEU A 129 7.64 -0.26 -4.06
C LEU A 129 6.92 -0.56 -2.74
N CYS A 130 6.85 -1.83 -2.31
CA CYS A 130 6.31 -2.23 -1.00
C CYS A 130 7.21 -1.89 0.20
N GLY A 131 8.45 -1.44 -0.01
CA GLY A 131 9.41 -1.18 1.06
C GLY A 131 10.13 -2.43 1.60
N ALA A 132 9.65 -3.64 1.28
CA ALA A 132 10.10 -4.88 1.90
C ALA A 132 11.14 -5.69 1.10
N TYR A 133 11.38 -5.35 -0.18
CA TYR A 133 12.31 -6.10 -1.04
C TYR A 133 13.46 -5.21 -1.51
N THR A 134 14.63 -5.41 -0.92
CA THR A 134 15.88 -4.86 -1.43
C THR A 134 16.42 -5.70 -2.58
N TRP A 135 17.44 -5.20 -3.27
CA TRP A 135 18.13 -5.96 -4.31
C TRP A 135 18.78 -7.24 -3.77
N LEU A 136 19.31 -7.20 -2.54
CA LEU A 136 19.89 -8.36 -1.88
C LEU A 136 18.84 -9.41 -1.56
N ASP A 137 17.65 -9.00 -1.11
CA ASP A 137 16.52 -9.91 -0.87
C ASP A 137 16.08 -10.60 -2.16
N CYS A 138 15.99 -9.85 -3.27
CA CYS A 138 15.67 -10.42 -4.58
C CYS A 138 16.73 -11.43 -5.03
N LYS A 139 18.02 -11.14 -4.80
CA LYS A 139 19.12 -12.07 -5.11
C LYS A 139 19.05 -13.34 -4.26
N ALA A 140 18.85 -13.20 -2.96
CA ALA A 140 18.70 -14.34 -2.05
C ALA A 140 17.48 -15.20 -2.41
N SER A 141 16.34 -14.56 -2.69
CA SER A 141 15.11 -15.24 -3.14
C SER A 141 15.33 -16.09 -4.39
N PHE A 142 16.06 -15.56 -5.39
CA PHE A 142 16.43 -16.32 -6.59
C PHE A 142 17.38 -17.49 -6.29
N GLN A 143 18.37 -17.30 -5.39
CA GLN A 143 19.29 -18.37 -5.00
C GLN A 143 18.58 -19.50 -4.24
N LEU A 144 17.58 -19.17 -3.43
CA LEU A 144 16.75 -20.15 -2.72
C LEU A 144 15.82 -20.92 -3.67
N ASN A 145 15.21 -20.22 -4.62
CA ASN A 145 14.34 -20.84 -5.62
C ASN A 145 14.48 -20.15 -6.99
N PRO A 146 15.24 -20.75 -7.93
CA PRO A 146 15.40 -20.22 -9.29
C PRO A 146 14.11 -20.16 -10.12
N HIS A 147 13.06 -20.88 -9.71
CA HIS A 147 11.73 -20.85 -10.31
C HIS A 147 10.73 -19.99 -9.51
N GLY A 148 11.24 -19.19 -8.57
CA GLY A 148 10.48 -18.25 -7.76
C GLY A 148 10.11 -16.97 -8.51
N PRO A 149 9.53 -15.98 -7.80
CA PRO A 149 9.05 -14.73 -8.40
C PRO A 149 10.16 -13.70 -8.68
N ASN A 150 11.38 -13.93 -8.21
CA ASN A 150 12.51 -13.04 -8.43
C ASN A 150 13.47 -13.66 -9.42
N GLU A 151 13.75 -12.96 -10.51
CA GLU A 151 14.66 -13.41 -11.56
C GLU A 151 15.76 -12.36 -11.81
N PRO A 152 16.99 -12.76 -12.14
CA PRO A 152 18.04 -11.82 -12.51
C PRO A 152 17.76 -11.23 -13.89
N VAL A 153 17.75 -9.89 -13.98
CA VAL A 153 17.57 -9.17 -15.24
C VAL A 153 18.92 -8.64 -15.73
N LYS A 154 19.37 -9.12 -16.89
CA LYS A 154 20.58 -8.57 -17.52
C LYS A 154 20.24 -7.22 -18.13
N LYS A 155 20.99 -6.17 -17.77
CA LYS A 155 20.77 -4.81 -18.32
C LYS A 155 20.89 -4.77 -19.84
N GLY A 156 21.87 -5.47 -20.43
CA GLY A 156 22.13 -5.37 -21.87
C GLY A 156 22.66 -3.98 -22.24
N LYS A 157 22.31 -3.46 -23.42
CA LYS A 157 22.73 -2.13 -23.89
C LYS A 157 22.03 -1.03 -23.07
N THR A 158 22.80 -0.04 -22.65
CA THR A 158 22.25 1.21 -22.07
C THR A 158 21.71 2.08 -23.20
N LEU A 159 20.42 2.43 -23.11
CA LEU A 159 19.74 3.31 -24.06
C LEU A 159 19.77 4.77 -23.58
N ASP A 160 19.56 4.97 -22.28
CA ASP A 160 19.66 6.27 -21.62
C ASP A 160 20.25 6.09 -20.21
N LEU A 161 21.43 6.66 -19.98
CA LEU A 161 22.11 6.55 -18.70
C LEU A 161 21.49 7.44 -17.61
N VAL A 162 20.94 8.60 -18.00
CA VAL A 162 20.38 9.60 -17.09
C VAL A 162 19.02 9.12 -16.58
N LYS A 163 18.15 8.66 -17.48
CA LYS A 163 16.83 8.11 -17.13
C LYS A 163 16.89 6.68 -16.61
N GLY A 164 18.02 6.00 -16.83
CA GLY A 164 18.20 4.60 -16.44
C GLY A 164 17.34 3.68 -17.28
N GLN A 165 17.52 3.74 -18.60
CA GLN A 165 16.84 2.90 -19.57
C GLN A 165 17.83 1.90 -20.19
N TRP A 166 17.47 0.62 -20.16
CA TRP A 166 18.30 -0.45 -20.69
C TRP A 166 17.48 -1.42 -21.55
N GLU A 167 18.04 -1.82 -22.68
CA GLU A 167 17.38 -2.70 -23.66
C GLU A 167 16.99 -4.05 -23.06
N GLY A 168 17.88 -4.66 -22.26
CA GLY A 168 17.62 -5.96 -21.64
C GLY A 168 16.51 -5.90 -20.57
N VAL A 169 16.39 -4.75 -19.87
CA VAL A 169 15.30 -4.51 -18.92
C VAL A 169 13.97 -4.34 -19.65
N ASN A 170 13.94 -3.54 -20.73
CA ASN A 170 12.74 -3.37 -21.55
C ASN A 170 12.26 -4.70 -22.15
N LYS A 171 13.18 -5.52 -22.68
CA LYS A 171 12.85 -6.86 -23.19
C LYS A 171 12.27 -7.77 -22.12
N TYR A 172 12.84 -7.74 -20.91
CA TYR A 172 12.34 -8.51 -19.78
C TYR A 172 10.94 -8.05 -19.35
N LEU A 173 10.73 -6.73 -19.24
CA LEU A 173 9.43 -6.15 -18.91
C LEU A 173 8.37 -6.55 -19.92
N LYS A 174 8.62 -6.37 -21.21
CA LYS A 174 7.69 -6.74 -22.28
C LYS A 174 7.25 -8.20 -22.19
N ALA A 175 8.18 -9.11 -21.87
CA ALA A 175 7.86 -10.52 -21.67
C ALA A 175 7.03 -10.76 -20.39
N LYS A 176 7.41 -10.17 -19.26
CA LYS A 176 6.81 -10.44 -17.95
C LYS A 176 5.52 -9.66 -17.66
N SER A 177 5.23 -8.62 -18.45
CA SER A 177 4.01 -7.83 -18.38
C SER A 177 2.99 -8.21 -19.47
N HIS A 178 3.14 -9.37 -20.12
CA HIS A 178 2.29 -9.83 -21.22
C HIS A 178 2.21 -8.83 -22.40
N GLY A 179 3.32 -8.14 -22.69
CA GLY A 179 3.39 -7.13 -23.76
C GLY A 179 2.94 -5.72 -23.36
N ASN A 180 2.35 -5.52 -22.17
CA ASN A 180 1.80 -4.21 -21.78
C ASN A 180 2.84 -3.12 -21.50
N LEU A 181 4.07 -3.48 -21.10
CA LEU A 181 5.14 -2.54 -20.75
C LEU A 181 6.28 -2.72 -21.72
N GLU A 182 6.47 -1.74 -22.61
CA GLU A 182 7.54 -1.78 -23.61
C GLU A 182 8.81 -1.06 -23.16
N ARG A 183 8.65 -0.01 -22.34
CA ARG A 183 9.74 0.86 -21.90
C ARG A 183 9.60 1.20 -20.43
N PHE A 184 10.74 1.44 -19.80
CA PHE A 184 10.83 1.79 -18.39
C PHE A 184 12.05 2.68 -18.13
N ASN A 185 11.82 3.78 -17.43
CA ASN A 185 12.87 4.64 -16.92
C ASN A 185 13.00 4.46 -15.40
N ALA A 186 14.17 4.03 -14.94
CA ALA A 186 14.43 3.79 -13.53
C ALA A 186 14.51 5.07 -12.69
N TYR A 187 14.83 6.20 -13.31
CA TYR A 187 15.16 7.44 -12.62
C TYR A 187 14.29 8.63 -13.02
N SER A 188 13.28 8.43 -13.88
CA SER A 188 12.27 9.44 -14.20
C SER A 188 10.87 8.98 -13.75
N MET A 189 10.06 9.91 -13.25
CA MET A 189 8.63 9.76 -12.99
C MET A 189 7.76 10.35 -14.10
N ILE A 190 8.34 11.15 -15.01
CA ILE A 190 7.63 11.85 -16.09
C ILE A 190 7.52 10.97 -17.33
N GLU A 191 8.60 10.32 -17.73
CA GLU A 191 8.61 9.48 -18.94
C GLU A 191 8.68 8.00 -18.56
N ASP A 192 7.74 7.20 -19.08
CA ASP A 192 7.68 5.74 -18.90
C ASP A 192 8.05 5.25 -17.48
N PRO A 193 7.37 5.74 -16.42
CA PRO A 193 7.71 5.39 -15.05
C PRO A 193 7.46 3.90 -14.75
N MET A 194 7.96 3.43 -13.61
CA MET A 194 7.57 2.11 -13.09
C MET A 194 6.07 2.09 -12.78
N THR A 195 5.38 1.03 -13.19
CA THR A 195 4.00 0.80 -12.77
C THR A 195 3.90 0.43 -11.31
N SER A 196 2.70 0.51 -10.74
CA SER A 196 2.47 0.09 -9.35
C SER A 196 1.40 -1.00 -9.28
N CYS A 197 1.55 -1.94 -8.34
CA CYS A 197 0.49 -2.89 -8.02
C CYS A 197 -0.55 -2.25 -7.11
N GLY A 198 -0.39 -2.37 -5.79
CA GLY A 198 -1.28 -1.76 -4.79
C GLY A 198 -0.71 -1.73 -3.38
N CYS A 199 0.52 -2.22 -3.17
CA CYS A 199 1.16 -2.32 -1.86
C CYS A 199 2.23 -1.25 -1.60
N PHE A 200 2.29 -0.18 -2.40
CA PHE A 200 3.25 0.90 -2.19
C PHE A 200 3.05 1.59 -0.83
N GLU A 201 4.15 1.96 -0.18
CA GLU A 201 4.11 2.69 1.09
C GLU A 201 3.80 4.17 0.87
N CYS A 202 4.31 4.74 -0.23
CA CYS A 202 4.13 6.13 -0.61
C CYS A 202 3.74 6.28 -2.07
N ILE A 203 3.07 7.39 -2.38
CA ILE A 203 2.87 7.91 -3.74
C ILE A 203 3.64 9.22 -3.86
N THR A 204 4.38 9.37 -4.94
CA THR A 204 4.90 10.67 -5.39
C THR A 204 4.07 11.16 -6.56
N ALA A 205 3.58 12.39 -6.45
CA ALA A 205 2.73 13.04 -7.44
C ALA A 205 3.35 14.38 -7.84
N ILE A 206 3.33 14.68 -9.14
CA ILE A 206 3.73 15.98 -9.66
C ILE A 206 2.71 17.07 -9.28
N LEU A 207 3.22 18.25 -8.95
CA LEU A 207 2.46 19.47 -8.70
C LEU A 207 2.96 20.55 -9.68
N PRO A 208 2.36 20.66 -10.88
CA PRO A 208 2.85 21.52 -11.95
C PRO A 208 3.04 22.98 -11.51
N GLU A 209 2.13 23.51 -10.68
CA GLU A 209 2.14 24.89 -10.19
C GLU A 209 3.37 25.21 -9.32
N THR A 210 3.99 24.18 -8.76
CA THR A 210 5.17 24.30 -7.88
C THR A 210 6.48 23.91 -8.59
N ASN A 211 6.40 23.43 -9.83
CA ASN A 211 7.51 22.79 -10.55
C ASN A 211 8.20 21.68 -9.72
N GLY A 212 7.42 21.00 -8.89
CA GLY A 212 7.90 20.04 -7.90
C GLY A 212 6.96 18.85 -7.75
N VAL A 213 7.23 18.07 -6.71
CA VAL A 213 6.51 16.85 -6.39
C VAL A 213 6.14 16.83 -4.92
N MET A 214 4.98 16.27 -4.62
CA MET A 214 4.61 15.90 -3.25
C MET A 214 4.81 14.40 -3.03
N ILE A 215 5.05 14.01 -1.78
CA ILE A 215 5.12 12.61 -1.36
C ILE A 215 4.11 12.39 -0.25
N VAL A 216 3.24 11.40 -0.39
CA VAL A 216 2.24 11.05 0.62
C VAL A 216 2.32 9.56 0.94
N ASN A 217 2.39 9.23 2.23
CA ASN A 217 2.40 7.85 2.72
C ASN A 217 0.98 7.32 2.95
N ARG A 218 0.87 5.99 2.95
CA ARG A 218 -0.40 5.25 3.09
C ARG A 218 -1.16 5.58 4.36
N GLU A 219 -0.47 5.91 5.44
CA GLU A 219 -1.07 6.20 6.74
C GLU A 219 -1.72 7.59 6.79
N PHE A 220 -1.41 8.49 5.84
CA PHE A 220 -2.00 9.82 5.78
C PHE A 220 -3.35 9.78 5.06
N THR A 221 -4.42 10.10 5.78
CA THR A 221 -5.82 9.94 5.32
C THR A 221 -6.48 11.25 4.88
N GLU A 222 -5.83 12.39 5.09
CA GLU A 222 -6.38 13.71 4.79
C GLU A 222 -6.16 14.12 3.32
N MET A 223 -6.67 15.30 2.99
CA MET A 223 -6.47 15.92 1.68
C MET A 223 -5.04 16.40 1.51
N THR A 224 -4.56 16.35 0.28
CA THR A 224 -3.21 16.80 -0.09
C THR A 224 -3.28 17.93 -1.12
N PRO A 225 -2.19 18.66 -1.36
CA PRO A 225 -2.17 19.78 -2.32
C PRO A 225 -2.57 19.42 -3.75
N VAL A 226 -2.51 18.14 -4.16
CA VAL A 226 -3.00 17.67 -5.47
C VAL A 226 -4.53 17.56 -5.55
N GLY A 227 -5.24 17.88 -4.46
CA GLY A 227 -6.70 17.85 -4.40
C GLY A 227 -7.28 16.44 -4.22
N MET A 228 -6.48 15.48 -3.74
CA MET A 228 -6.90 14.10 -3.49
C MET A 228 -6.27 13.54 -2.22
N ALA A 229 -6.96 12.60 -1.56
CA ALA A 229 -6.39 11.78 -0.49
C ALA A 229 -5.56 10.61 -1.07
N PHE A 230 -4.74 9.97 -0.23
CA PHE A 230 -3.93 8.80 -0.63
C PHE A 230 -4.76 7.70 -1.29
N SER A 231 -5.93 7.37 -0.73
CA SER A 231 -6.80 6.28 -1.23
C SER A 231 -7.29 6.53 -2.65
N THR A 232 -7.64 7.77 -2.98
CA THR A 232 -8.05 8.18 -4.33
C THR A 232 -6.89 8.08 -5.31
N MET A 233 -5.72 8.62 -4.95
CA MET A 233 -4.51 8.50 -5.78
C MET A 233 -4.10 7.04 -5.99
N ALA A 234 -4.18 6.21 -4.95
CA ALA A 234 -3.85 4.79 -5.04
C ALA A 234 -4.71 4.05 -6.08
N GLY A 235 -5.97 4.46 -6.25
CA GLY A 235 -6.87 3.95 -7.28
C GLY A 235 -6.42 4.29 -8.71
N THR A 236 -5.78 5.44 -8.90
CA THR A 236 -5.27 5.90 -10.21
C THR A 236 -3.90 5.32 -10.55
N VAL A 237 -3.04 5.13 -9.54
CA VAL A 237 -1.64 4.70 -9.73
C VAL A 237 -1.49 3.18 -9.72
N GLY A 238 -2.40 2.48 -9.02
CA GLY A 238 -2.39 1.03 -8.92
C GLY A 238 -2.83 0.30 -10.20
N GLY A 239 -2.69 -1.03 -10.21
CA GLY A 239 -3.21 -1.89 -11.28
C GLY A 239 -2.23 -2.23 -12.41
N GLY A 240 -0.98 -1.80 -12.32
CA GLY A 240 0.07 -2.18 -13.27
C GLY A 240 0.06 -1.36 -14.57
N VAL A 241 -0.49 -0.14 -14.53
CA VAL A 241 -0.46 0.84 -15.61
C VAL A 241 0.66 1.87 -15.40
N GLN A 242 1.20 2.43 -16.50
CA GLN A 242 2.14 3.54 -16.44
C GLN A 242 1.37 4.84 -16.34
N THR A 243 1.64 5.60 -15.28
CA THR A 243 0.97 6.88 -15.02
C THR A 243 2.03 7.99 -14.92
N PRO A 244 2.48 8.57 -16.05
CA PRO A 244 3.35 9.75 -16.05
C PRO A 244 2.92 10.81 -15.01
N GLY A 245 3.88 11.25 -14.19
CA GLY A 245 3.62 12.21 -13.10
C GLY A 245 3.19 11.58 -11.78
N PHE A 246 2.92 10.27 -11.72
CA PHE A 246 2.58 9.56 -10.49
C PHE A 246 3.34 8.23 -10.37
N ILE A 247 4.00 8.01 -9.24
CA ILE A 247 4.68 6.74 -8.95
C ILE A 247 4.42 6.24 -7.52
N GLY A 248 4.17 4.95 -7.38
CA GLY A 248 4.21 4.26 -6.09
C GLY A 248 5.65 3.85 -5.73
N MET A 249 6.01 3.99 -4.46
CA MET A 249 7.36 3.65 -3.96
C MET A 249 7.36 3.25 -2.48
N GLY A 250 8.49 2.67 -2.05
CA GLY A 250 8.78 2.47 -0.63
C GLY A 250 9.46 3.69 -0.01
N LYS A 251 9.30 3.90 1.29
CA LYS A 251 9.80 5.07 2.04
C LYS A 251 11.32 5.24 1.91
N VAL A 252 12.06 4.12 1.89
CA VAL A 252 13.52 4.12 1.73
C VAL A 252 13.96 4.79 0.42
N TYR A 253 13.15 4.72 -0.65
CA TYR A 253 13.53 5.29 -1.93
C TYR A 253 13.62 6.82 -1.91
N ILE A 254 12.87 7.50 -1.02
CA ILE A 254 12.84 8.96 -0.90
C ILE A 254 14.24 9.54 -0.69
N THR A 255 15.07 8.84 0.09
CA THR A 255 16.43 9.29 0.47
C THR A 255 17.53 8.65 -0.36
N SER A 256 17.17 7.92 -1.43
CA SER A 256 18.14 7.35 -2.37
C SER A 256 18.79 8.43 -3.23
N GLU A 257 20.07 8.26 -3.56
CA GLU A 257 20.76 9.05 -4.59
C GLU A 257 20.07 8.99 -5.97
N LYS A 258 19.32 7.91 -6.22
CA LYS A 258 18.61 7.69 -7.48
C LYS A 258 17.13 8.06 -7.45
N PHE A 259 16.63 8.55 -6.31
CA PHE A 259 15.28 9.08 -6.19
C PHE A 259 15.03 10.10 -7.31
N ILE A 260 14.14 9.76 -8.25
CA ILE A 260 13.78 10.54 -9.46
C ILE A 260 14.94 11.40 -10.03
N SER A 261 16.15 10.84 -10.07
CA SER A 261 17.36 11.65 -10.29
C SER A 261 17.42 12.27 -11.69
N ALA A 262 16.70 11.72 -12.67
CA ALA A 262 16.56 12.31 -13.99
C ALA A 262 15.67 13.58 -13.99
N ASP A 263 14.82 13.74 -12.98
CA ASP A 263 13.85 14.84 -12.87
C ASP A 263 14.29 15.91 -11.85
N GLY A 264 15.48 15.78 -11.27
CA GLY A 264 16.02 16.71 -10.27
C GLY A 264 16.06 16.16 -8.83
N GLY A 265 15.58 14.94 -8.62
CA GLY A 265 15.69 14.23 -7.36
C GLY A 265 15.03 14.92 -6.18
N ILE A 266 15.66 14.83 -5.01
CA ILE A 266 15.07 15.29 -3.75
C ILE A 266 14.80 16.80 -3.72
N ARG A 267 15.51 17.59 -4.54
CA ARG A 267 15.28 19.04 -4.72
C ARG A 267 13.90 19.39 -5.27
N ARG A 268 13.21 18.40 -5.87
CA ARG A 268 11.83 18.55 -6.35
C ARG A 268 10.79 18.36 -5.26
N VAL A 269 11.14 17.78 -4.11
CA VAL A 269 10.16 17.47 -3.08
C VAL A 269 9.74 18.76 -2.42
N VAL A 270 8.49 19.19 -2.61
CA VAL A 270 7.95 20.45 -2.07
C VAL A 270 7.03 20.23 -0.88
N TRP A 271 6.48 19.02 -0.74
CA TRP A 271 5.49 18.71 0.30
C TRP A 271 5.55 17.24 0.73
N MET A 272 5.44 16.98 2.04
CA MET A 272 5.22 15.65 2.60
C MET A 272 4.49 15.73 3.95
N PRO A 273 3.71 14.71 4.35
CA PRO A 273 3.09 14.68 5.67
C PRO A 273 4.13 14.81 6.78
N GLN A 274 3.82 15.55 7.83
CA GLN A 274 4.73 15.76 8.94
C GLN A 274 5.15 14.43 9.58
N GLY A 275 4.20 13.50 9.76
CA GLY A 275 4.50 12.18 10.29
C GLY A 275 5.50 11.40 9.43
N LEU A 276 5.40 11.50 8.10
CA LEU A 276 6.39 10.88 7.20
C LEU A 276 7.75 11.56 7.32
N LYS A 277 7.77 12.90 7.36
CA LYS A 277 8.99 13.71 7.51
C LYS A 277 9.72 13.39 8.81
N GLU A 278 8.99 13.21 9.89
CA GLU A 278 9.51 12.79 11.20
C GLU A 278 10.03 11.34 11.17
N GLU A 279 9.28 10.42 10.56
CA GLU A 279 9.67 9.00 10.44
C GLU A 279 10.99 8.82 9.67
N ILE A 280 11.20 9.59 8.60
CA ILE A 280 12.41 9.49 7.78
C ILE A 280 13.48 10.53 8.13
N LYS A 281 13.27 11.33 9.19
CA LYS A 281 14.04 12.53 9.51
C LYS A 281 15.55 12.32 9.44
N GLU A 282 16.07 11.34 10.17
CA GLU A 282 17.52 11.08 10.23
C GLU A 282 18.12 10.78 8.85
N ARG A 283 17.43 9.96 8.05
CA ARG A 283 17.88 9.61 6.68
C ARG A 283 17.76 10.80 5.74
N LEU A 284 16.71 11.61 5.91
CA LEU A 284 16.47 12.80 5.10
C LEU A 284 17.53 13.86 5.39
N GLU A 285 17.76 14.21 6.66
CA GLU A 285 18.81 15.15 7.09
C GLU A 285 20.18 14.72 6.57
N LYS A 286 20.53 13.44 6.71
CA LYS A 286 21.77 12.89 6.15
C LYS A 286 21.83 13.09 4.63
N ARG A 287 20.76 12.75 3.91
CA ARG A 287 20.73 12.87 2.45
C ARG A 287 20.84 14.33 1.98
N LEU A 288 20.21 15.25 2.70
CA LEU A 288 20.25 16.68 2.43
C LEU A 288 21.66 17.25 2.70
N ALA A 289 22.32 16.82 3.77
CA ALA A 289 23.72 17.16 4.03
C ALA A 289 24.66 16.62 2.95
N GLU A 290 24.46 15.40 2.45
CA GLU A 290 25.25 14.81 1.35
C GLU A 290 25.19 15.60 0.04
N ILE A 291 24.06 16.28 -0.22
CA ILE A 291 23.91 17.14 -1.41
C ILE A 291 24.26 18.60 -1.16
N GLY A 292 24.69 18.95 0.06
CA GLY A 292 25.07 20.30 0.45
C GLY A 292 23.91 21.27 0.69
N GLU A 293 22.69 20.77 0.90
CA GLU A 293 21.46 21.58 1.07
C GLU A 293 20.67 21.17 2.34
N PRO A 294 21.29 21.21 3.54
CA PRO A 294 20.60 20.84 4.79
C PRO A 294 19.36 21.71 5.06
N GLU A 295 19.35 22.96 4.61
CA GLU A 295 18.23 23.90 4.77
C GLU A 295 16.99 23.50 3.98
N LEU A 296 17.10 22.60 3.00
CA LEU A 296 15.95 22.08 2.25
C LEU A 296 14.94 21.40 3.19
N MET A 297 15.40 20.88 4.34
CA MET A 297 14.53 20.29 5.35
C MET A 297 13.43 21.27 5.78
N ASP A 298 13.75 22.55 5.99
CA ASP A 298 12.79 23.56 6.45
C ASP A 298 11.97 24.18 5.30
N LYS A 299 12.34 23.90 4.05
CA LYS A 299 11.66 24.39 2.86
C LYS A 299 10.61 23.41 2.33
N ILE A 300 10.66 22.14 2.73
CA ILE A 300 9.63 21.15 2.40
C ILE A 300 8.41 21.37 3.29
N ALA A 301 7.29 21.76 2.71
CA ALA A 301 6.04 22.00 3.44
C ALA A 301 5.39 20.70 3.94
N THR A 302 4.49 20.84 4.90
CA THR A 302 3.65 19.78 5.46
C THR A 302 2.18 20.19 5.44
N GLU A 303 1.29 19.32 5.90
CA GLU A 303 -0.14 19.62 6.10
C GLU A 303 -0.38 20.79 7.06
N LYS A 304 0.59 21.14 7.92
CA LYS A 304 0.52 22.32 8.79
C LYS A 304 0.81 23.63 8.07
N ASP A 305 1.53 23.57 6.95
CA ASP A 305 1.97 24.73 6.18
C ASP A 305 1.04 25.02 5.01
N ALA A 306 0.60 23.96 4.31
CA ALA A 306 -0.29 24.07 3.16
C ALA A 306 -1.09 22.78 2.93
N VAL A 307 -2.41 22.93 2.72
CA VAL A 307 -3.32 21.85 2.32
C VAL A 307 -3.85 22.03 0.89
N THR A 308 -3.65 23.20 0.28
CA THR A 308 -4.03 23.51 -1.11
C THR A 308 -2.79 23.84 -1.95
N SER A 309 -2.89 23.69 -3.28
CA SER A 309 -1.81 24.06 -4.19
C SER A 309 -1.47 25.56 -4.10
N GLU A 310 -2.48 26.42 -3.95
CA GLU A 310 -2.28 27.88 -3.83
C GLU A 310 -1.48 28.27 -2.58
N ASP A 311 -1.83 27.70 -1.43
CA ASP A 311 -1.10 27.96 -0.18
C ASP A 311 0.32 27.39 -0.22
N LEU A 312 0.49 26.25 -0.90
CA LEU A 312 1.80 25.65 -1.10
C LEU A 312 2.70 26.56 -1.93
N VAL A 313 2.21 27.13 -3.05
CA VAL A 313 3.00 28.06 -3.87
C VAL A 313 3.47 29.26 -3.05
N LYS A 314 2.59 29.85 -2.20
CA LYS A 314 2.97 30.97 -1.32
C LYS A 314 4.07 30.57 -0.35
N PHE A 315 3.92 29.44 0.35
CA PHE A 315 4.94 28.94 1.27
C PHE A 315 6.29 28.72 0.58
N LEU A 316 6.29 28.11 -0.61
CA LEU A 316 7.52 27.84 -1.36
C LEU A 316 8.21 29.12 -1.83
N GLN A 317 7.46 30.17 -2.18
CA GLN A 317 8.00 31.47 -2.53
C GLN A 317 8.66 32.14 -1.32
N GLU A 318 7.98 32.15 -0.17
CA GLU A 318 8.51 32.70 1.08
C GLU A 318 9.78 31.99 1.54
N LYS A 319 9.82 30.65 1.42
CA LYS A 319 10.97 29.83 1.77
C LYS A 319 12.05 29.75 0.70
N GLN A 320 11.82 30.36 -0.47
CA GLN A 320 12.71 30.30 -1.64
C GLN A 320 13.11 28.84 -1.93
N HIS A 321 12.10 27.99 -2.15
CA HIS A 321 12.30 26.58 -2.44
C HIS A 321 12.99 26.40 -3.81
N PRO A 322 14.05 25.57 -3.94
CA PRO A 322 14.83 25.46 -5.17
C PRO A 322 13.99 25.02 -6.39
N ALA A 323 12.99 24.15 -6.19
CA ALA A 323 12.10 23.68 -7.26
C ALA A 323 11.50 24.80 -8.13
N LEU A 324 11.19 25.97 -7.55
CA LEU A 324 10.60 27.11 -8.28
C LEU A 324 11.53 27.70 -9.35
N SER A 325 12.85 27.49 -9.22
CA SER A 325 13.88 28.03 -10.11
C SER A 325 14.54 26.99 -11.01
N MET A 326 14.23 25.71 -10.80
CA MET A 326 14.74 24.61 -11.61
C MET A 326 14.08 24.60 -13.00
N PRO A 327 14.69 23.94 -14.01
CA PRO A 327 14.03 23.73 -15.30
C PRO A 327 12.63 23.11 -15.13
N PRO A 328 11.67 23.40 -16.01
CA PRO A 328 10.35 22.75 -15.97
C PRO A 328 10.47 21.22 -15.95
N MET A 329 9.68 20.56 -15.10
CA MET A 329 9.54 19.09 -15.13
C MET A 329 8.74 18.59 -16.34
N MET A 330 7.91 19.47 -16.92
CA MET A 330 7.07 19.21 -18.10
C MET A 330 7.23 20.34 -19.12
#